data_AF-A0A0F9P565-F1
#
_entry.id   AF-A0A0F9P565-F1
#
_cell.length_a   1.000
_cell.length_b   1.000
_cell.length_c   1.000
_cell.angle_alpha   90.00
_cell.angle_beta   90.00
_cell.angle_gamma   90.00
#
_symmetry.space_group_name_H-M   'P 1'
#
loop_
_entity.id
_entity.type
_entity.pdbx_description
1 polymer ?
#
loop_
_entity_poly.entity_id
_entity_poly.type
_entity_poly.pdbx_seq_one_letter_code
_entity_poly.pdbx_strand_id
1 'polypeptide(L)'
;MGQGEIINVLEKSKVPMSNIQIAKEVNDNPINTSKVIRTLLKHKEINCIELDRYQARKLLNWKFPIRRTRFYYVEIKIEEMKKWQG
;
A
#
# COMPACT_ATOMS: atom_id res chain seq x y z
N MET A 1 7.24 8.52 15.04
CA MET A 1 7.00 7.72 13.82
C MET A 1 7.55 8.51 12.65
N GLY A 2 8.55 7.96 11.96
CA GLY A 2 9.29 8.68 10.92
C GLY A 2 8.75 8.38 9.52
N GLN A 3 8.81 9.36 8.61
CA GLN A 3 8.51 9.15 7.18
C GLN A 3 9.29 7.96 6.59
N GLY A 4 10.56 7.80 6.99
CA GLY A 4 11.43 6.72 6.51
C GLY A 4 10.99 5.30 6.89
N GLU A 5 10.25 5.10 7.99
CA GLU A 5 9.77 3.76 8.39
C GLU A 5 8.69 3.26 7.41
N ILE A 6 7.76 4.14 7.04
CA ILE A 6 6.70 3.81 6.07
C ILE A 6 7.30 3.55 4.69
N ILE A 7 8.23 4.38 4.23
CA ILE A 7 8.89 4.20 2.94
C ILE A 7 9.60 2.84 2.91
N ASN A 8 10.40 2.51 3.93
CA ASN A 8 11.12 1.25 4.02
C ASN A 8 10.18 0.03 3.98
N VAL A 9 9.04 0.09 4.67
CA VAL A 9 8.01 -0.97 4.60
C VAL A 9 7.48 -1.12 3.18
N LEU A 10 7.15 -0.01 2.51
CA LEU A 10 6.61 -0.01 1.16
C LEU A 10 7.62 -0.45 0.10
N GLU A 11 8.91 -0.11 0.24
CA GLU A 11 9.98 -0.55 -0.65
C GLU A 11 10.27 -2.05 -0.51
N LYS A 12 10.20 -2.58 0.71
CA LYS A 12 10.37 -4.01 0.98
C LYS A 12 9.16 -4.82 0.54
N SER A 13 7.99 -4.21 0.50
CA SER A 13 6.78 -4.88 0.08
C SER A 13 6.79 -5.17 -1.42
N LYS A 14 6.54 -6.43 -1.77
CA LYS A 14 6.35 -6.88 -3.16
C LYS A 14 4.98 -6.48 -3.74
N VAL A 15 4.07 -6.02 -2.88
CA VAL A 15 2.69 -5.70 -3.24
C VAL A 15 2.24 -4.38 -2.61
N PRO A 16 1.34 -3.63 -3.26
CA PRO A 16 0.71 -2.47 -2.64
C PRO A 16 0.05 -2.79 -1.30
N MET A 17 0.25 -1.95 -0.29
CA MET A 17 -0.24 -2.19 1.07
C MET A 17 -1.34 -1.22 1.46
N SER A 18 -2.33 -1.67 2.24
CA SER A 18 -3.33 -0.75 2.81
C SER A 18 -2.76 0.03 3.99
N ASN A 19 -3.39 1.16 4.35
CA ASN A 19 -3.04 1.92 5.56
C ASN A 19 -3.02 1.05 6.83
N ILE A 20 -3.94 0.09 6.96
CA ILE A 20 -4.02 -0.79 8.13
C ILE A 20 -2.83 -1.75 8.20
N GLN A 21 -2.40 -2.28 7.05
CA GLN A 21 -1.22 -3.16 7.02
C GLN A 21 0.04 -2.38 7.32
N ILE A 22 0.22 -1.21 6.69
CA ILE A 22 1.38 -0.34 6.93
C ILE A 22 1.46 -0.02 8.42
N ALA A 23 0.35 0.40 9.03
CA ALA A 23 0.28 0.70 10.46
C ALA A 23 0.68 -0.48 11.34
N LYS A 24 0.29 -1.71 10.97
CA LYS A 24 0.72 -2.92 11.69
C LYS A 24 2.22 -3.19 11.54
N GLU A 25 2.76 -3.08 10.33
CA GLU A 25 4.19 -3.30 10.06
C GLU A 25 5.08 -2.30 10.80
N VAL A 26 4.66 -1.03 10.87
CA VAL A 26 5.41 0.02 11.62
C VAL A 26 5.03 0.08 13.10
N ASN A 27 4.17 -0.83 13.59
CA ASN A 27 3.66 -0.86 14.96
C ASN A 27 3.12 0.51 15.46
N ASP A 28 2.29 1.17 14.64
CA ASP A 28 1.68 2.48 14.95
C ASP A 28 0.16 2.48 14.75
N ASN A 29 -0.48 3.55 15.19
CA ASN A 29 -1.89 3.80 15.01
C ASN A 29 -2.21 4.16 13.54
N PRO A 30 -3.22 3.52 12.90
CA PRO A 30 -3.64 3.83 11.53
C PRO A 30 -3.99 5.29 11.25
N ILE A 31 -4.40 6.07 12.27
CA ILE A 31 -4.67 7.51 12.14
C ILE A 31 -3.36 8.28 11.92
N ASN A 32 -2.32 7.96 12.70
CA ASN A 32 -1.01 8.60 12.57
C ASN A 32 -0.33 8.17 11.26
N THR A 33 -0.37 6.88 10.94
CA THR A 33 0.08 6.34 9.65
C THR A 33 -0.62 7.05 8.49
N SER A 34 -1.94 7.28 8.58
CA SER A 34 -2.66 8.01 7.54
C SER A 34 -2.20 9.45 7.36
N LYS A 35 -1.83 10.16 8.45
CA LYS A 35 -1.30 11.53 8.36
C LYS A 35 0.03 11.54 7.62
N VAL A 36 0.94 10.62 7.96
CA VAL A 36 2.25 10.52 7.32
C VAL A 36 2.11 10.13 5.85
N ILE A 37 1.26 9.15 5.52
CA ILE A 37 0.94 8.77 4.13
C ILE A 37 0.45 9.96 3.31
N ARG A 38 -0.44 10.81 3.86
CA ARG A 38 -0.91 12.01 3.15
C ARG A 38 0.24 12.97 2.82
N THR A 39 1.17 13.15 3.76
CA THR A 39 2.37 13.98 3.52
C THR A 39 3.24 13.37 2.42
N LEU A 40 3.53 12.08 2.49
CA LEU A 40 4.34 11.37 1.48
C LEU A 40 3.70 11.45 0.08
N LEU A 41 2.38 11.30 -0.02
CA LEU A 41 1.64 11.47 -1.29
C LEU A 41 1.75 12.90 -1.83
N LYS A 42 1.64 13.90 -0.95
CA LYS A 42 1.77 15.32 -1.34
C LYS A 42 3.16 15.61 -1.92
N HIS A 43 4.20 14.99 -1.36
CA HIS A 43 5.58 15.11 -1.84
C HIS A 43 5.94 14.12 -2.95
N LYS A 44 4.99 13.29 -3.40
CA LYS A 44 5.19 12.25 -4.44
C LYS A 44 6.27 11.23 -4.10
N GLU A 45 6.52 11.00 -2.82
CA GLU A 45 7.46 9.98 -2.33
C GLU A 45 6.86 8.58 -2.42
N ILE A 46 5.53 8.49 -2.40
CA ILE A 46 4.77 7.26 -2.59
C ILE A 46 3.62 7.51 -3.57
N ASN A 47 3.09 6.42 -4.11
CA ASN A 47 1.96 6.38 -5.02
C ASN A 47 0.76 5.71 -4.35
N CYS A 48 -0.42 5.91 -4.93
CA CYS A 48 -1.68 5.33 -4.47
C CYS A 48 -2.41 4.69 -5.64
N ILE A 49 -2.92 3.48 -5.44
CA ILE A 49 -3.84 2.80 -6.35
C ILE A 49 -5.13 2.47 -5.61
N GLU A 50 -6.27 2.73 -6.25
CA GLU A 50 -7.58 2.32 -5.75
C GLU A 50 -8.00 1.06 -6.48
N LEU A 51 -8.18 -0.03 -5.73
CA LEU A 51 -8.58 -1.32 -6.29
C LEU A 51 -9.99 -1.68 -5.82
N ASP A 52 -10.78 -2.25 -6.74
CA ASP A 52 -12.03 -2.92 -6.39
C ASP A 52 -11.79 -4.31 -5.78
N ARG A 53 -12.88 -4.96 -5.37
CA ARG A 53 -12.83 -6.24 -4.67
C ARG A 53 -12.24 -7.38 -5.51
N TYR A 54 -12.43 -7.37 -6.82
CA TYR A 54 -11.91 -8.39 -7.73
C TYR A 54 -10.44 -8.12 -8.02
N GLN A 55 -10.09 -6.86 -8.26
CA GLN A 55 -8.71 -6.42 -8.46
C GLN A 55 -7.86 -6.69 -7.21
N ALA A 56 -8.33 -6.35 -6.02
CA ALA A 56 -7.60 -6.62 -4.77
C ALA A 56 -7.42 -8.12 -4.52
N ARG A 57 -8.43 -8.94 -4.85
CA ARG A 57 -8.29 -10.41 -4.78
C ARG A 57 -7.24 -10.92 -5.76
N LYS A 58 -7.30 -10.47 -7.03
CA LYS A 58 -6.37 -10.93 -8.08
C LYS A 58 -4.95 -10.46 -7.83
N LEU A 59 -4.75 -9.20 -7.41
CA LEU A 59 -3.43 -8.55 -7.31
C LEU A 59 -2.74 -8.69 -5.96
N LEU A 60 -3.51 -8.85 -4.87
CA LEU A 60 -2.96 -8.83 -3.51
C LEU A 60 -3.32 -10.10 -2.71
N ASN A 61 -3.95 -11.09 -3.37
CA ASN A 61 -4.55 -12.26 -2.73
C ASN A 61 -5.40 -11.89 -1.50
N TRP A 62 -6.09 -10.74 -1.55
CA TRP A 62 -6.80 -10.18 -0.41
C TRP A 62 -8.20 -10.79 -0.29
N LYS A 63 -8.66 -11.01 0.96
CA LYS A 63 -10.08 -11.29 1.25
C LYS A 63 -10.99 -10.21 0.65
N PHE A 64 -12.10 -10.58 0.02
CA PHE A 64 -13.02 -9.63 -0.63
C PHE A 64 -13.31 -8.39 0.24
N PRO A 65 -12.72 -7.22 -0.07
CA PRO A 65 -13.08 -6.01 0.63
C PRO A 65 -14.53 -5.64 0.24
N ILE A 66 -15.30 -5.15 1.21
CA ILE A 66 -16.71 -4.78 1.01
C ILE A 66 -16.83 -3.61 0.01
N ARG A 67 -15.78 -2.80 -0.11
CA ARG A 67 -15.72 -1.57 -0.92
C ARG A 67 -14.36 -1.41 -1.59
N ARG A 68 -14.27 -0.47 -2.54
CA ARG A 68 -12.98 -0.01 -3.09
C ARG A 68 -12.05 0.40 -1.96
N THR A 69 -10.79 -0.03 -2.07
CA THR A 69 -9.78 0.16 -1.03
C THR A 69 -8.53 0.75 -1.66
N ARG A 70 -7.91 1.70 -0.95
CA ARG A 70 -6.66 2.34 -1.37
C ARG A 70 -5.46 1.56 -0.86
N PHE A 71 -4.50 1.38 -1.75
CA PHE A 71 -3.23 0.74 -1.49
C PHE A 71 -2.09 1.67 -1.90
N TYR A 72 -0.99 1.61 -1.16
CA TYR A 72 0.16 2.49 -1.30
C TYR A 72 1.41 1.70 -1.64
N TYR A 73 2.31 2.31 -2.38
CA TYR A 73 3.59 1.73 -2.84
C TYR A 73 4.58 2.84 -3.18
N VAL A 74 5.88 2.57 -3.15
CA VAL A 74 6.90 3.52 -3.63
C VAL A 74 7.05 3.35 -5.15
N GLU A 75 7.55 2.19 -5.57
CA GLU A 75 7.67 1.81 -6.97
C GLU A 75 7.08 0.41 -7.17
N ILE A 76 6.19 0.25 -8.15
CA ILE A 76 5.72 -1.09 -8.53
C ILE A 76 6.85 -1.74 -9.32
N LYS A 77 7.37 -2.87 -8.84
CA LYS A 77 8.13 -3.78 -9.71
C LYS A 77 7.18 -4.30 -10.78
N ILE A 78 7.18 -3.66 -11.96
CA ILE A 78 6.32 -3.99 -13.10
C ILE A 78 6.42 -5.48 -13.46
N GLU A 79 7.60 -6.09 -13.27
CA GLU A 79 7.85 -7.51 -13.46
C GLU A 79 7.07 -8.41 -12.51
N GLU A 80 6.85 -7.98 -11.26
CA GLU A 80 6.02 -8.71 -10.33
C GLU A 80 4.57 -8.62 -10.77
N MET A 81 4.04 -7.43 -11.13
CA MET A 81 2.65 -7.26 -11.58
C MET A 81 2.26 -8.10 -12.81
N LYS A 82 3.18 -8.29 -13.77
CA LYS A 82 2.93 -9.14 -14.95
C LYS A 82 2.63 -10.60 -14.59
N LYS A 83 3.18 -11.13 -13.50
CA LYS A 83 2.89 -12.49 -13.02
C LYS A 83 1.47 -12.67 -12.50
N TRP A 84 0.76 -11.58 -12.19
CA TRP A 84 -0.61 -11.62 -11.66
C TRP A 84 -1.66 -11.48 -12.77
N GLN A 85 -1.26 -11.22 -14.01
CA GLN A 85 -2.18 -11.13 -15.16
C GLN A 85 -2.38 -12.47 -15.88
N GLY A 86 -1.49 -13.45 -15.67
CA GLY A 86 -1.56 -14.82 -16.21
C GLY A 86 -2.53 -15.71 -15.46
#